data_AF-A0A1C6BM49-F1
#
_entry.id   AF-A0A1C6BM49-F1
#
_cell.length_a   1.000
_cell.length_b   1.000
_cell.length_c   1.000
_cell.angle_alpha   90.00
_cell.angle_beta   90.00
_cell.angle_gamma   90.00
#
_symmetry.space_group_name_H-M   'P 1'
#
loop_
_entity.id
_entity.type
_entity.pdbx_description
1 polymer ?
#
loop_
_entity_poly.entity_id
_entity_poly.type
_entity_poly.pdbx_seq_one_letter_code
_entity_poly.pdbx_strand_id
1 'polypeptide(L)'
;MAIKDGKDYLYLVWKCASNRRHYIVGQLTKNGQYEFQYCEEIEKALEVGFTPLVSFEKLNVVYKSEILFPVFASRLPDRKRKDIKNILKKYGLEEYDSYQLLKKSGAKLPIDNLQFIDPILNYKNSFEKLFYVTGARHYLGCNGNKCKEAIQVTRGDEVFLEHEVDNSYDENAIRVVNEQQKTLGYVPRYYAQAFVKFIEEDRVEECHVANAAKENCCDECIGVVIKITELKK
;
A
#
# COMPACT_ATOMS: atom_id res chain seq x y z
N MET A 1 2.11 6.12 11.13
CA MET A 1 3.54 5.82 10.84
C MET A 1 3.86 4.39 11.26
N ALA A 2 4.72 3.70 10.50
CA ALA A 2 5.19 2.34 10.80
C ALA A 2 6.33 2.23 11.82
N ILE A 3 6.48 3.21 12.73
CA ILE A 3 7.47 3.09 13.80
C ILE A 3 6.84 2.29 14.93
N LYS A 4 7.47 1.19 15.32
CA LYS A 4 7.08 0.36 16.47
C LYS A 4 8.33 0.04 17.28
N ASP A 5 8.28 0.26 18.59
CA ASP A 5 9.41 0.01 19.51
C ASP A 5 10.74 0.67 19.05
N GLY A 6 10.66 1.86 18.44
CA GLY A 6 11.81 2.61 17.91
C GLY A 6 12.37 2.13 16.56
N LYS A 7 11.79 1.07 15.96
CA LYS A 7 12.21 0.55 14.65
C LYS A 7 11.24 1.00 13.57
N ASP A 8 11.76 1.28 12.38
CA ASP A 8 10.93 1.55 11.19
C ASP A 8 10.60 0.24 10.49
N TYR A 9 9.32 0.02 10.16
CA TYR A 9 8.79 -1.22 9.57
C TYR A 9 8.23 -1.00 8.17
N LEU A 10 8.41 -1.99 7.31
CA LEU A 10 7.70 -2.14 6.04
C LEU A 10 7.19 -3.57 5.92
N TYR A 11 5.99 -3.73 5.37
CA TYR A 11 5.52 -5.03 4.91
C TYR A 11 5.95 -5.27 3.48
N LEU A 12 6.35 -6.50 3.20
CA LEU A 12 6.42 -7.05 1.86
C LEU A 12 5.08 -7.73 1.55
N VAL A 13 4.36 -7.17 0.59
CA VAL A 13 3.05 -7.63 0.14
C VAL A 13 3.18 -8.29 -1.21
N TRP A 14 2.62 -9.48 -1.36
CA TRP A 14 2.50 -10.20 -2.63
C TRP A 14 1.07 -10.21 -3.13
N LYS A 15 0.84 -9.75 -4.36
CA LYS A 15 -0.45 -9.82 -5.03
C LYS A 15 -0.57 -11.13 -5.82
N CYS A 16 -1.40 -12.04 -5.34
CA CYS A 16 -1.60 -13.33 -5.98
C CYS A 16 -2.26 -13.14 -7.36
N ALA A 17 -1.71 -13.81 -8.38
CA ALA A 17 -2.20 -13.68 -9.74
C ALA A 17 -3.60 -14.31 -9.94
N SER A 18 -3.88 -15.42 -9.26
CA SER A 18 -5.11 -16.20 -9.45
C SER A 18 -6.34 -15.56 -8.80
N ASN A 19 -6.22 -15.13 -7.55
CA ASN A 19 -7.34 -14.55 -6.78
C ASN A 19 -7.22 -13.03 -6.57
N ARG A 20 -6.14 -12.39 -7.06
CA ARG A 20 -5.89 -10.95 -6.96
C ARG A 20 -5.77 -10.40 -5.52
N ARG A 21 -5.78 -11.26 -4.50
CA ARG A 21 -5.61 -10.88 -3.10
C ARG A 21 -4.17 -10.46 -2.83
N HIS A 22 -4.03 -9.45 -1.99
CA HIS A 22 -2.76 -9.01 -1.44
C HIS A 22 -2.51 -9.76 -0.14
N TYR A 23 -1.37 -10.46 -0.05
CA TYR A 23 -0.93 -11.22 1.11
C TYR A 23 0.28 -10.51 1.73
N ILE A 24 0.25 -10.24 3.04
CA ILE A 24 1.43 -9.79 3.78
C ILE A 24 2.32 -11.01 4.00
N VAL A 25 3.40 -11.11 3.23
CA VAL A 25 4.28 -12.30 3.23
C VAL A 25 5.54 -12.10 4.06
N GLY A 26 5.98 -10.86 4.27
CA GLY A 26 7.17 -10.59 5.07
C GLY A 26 7.21 -9.19 5.64
N GLN A 27 8.19 -8.97 6.50
CA GLN A 27 8.47 -7.66 7.09
C GLN A 27 9.95 -7.32 6.93
N LEU A 28 10.22 -6.08 6.57
CA LEU A 28 11.55 -5.47 6.57
C LEU A 28 11.58 -4.42 7.68
N THR A 29 12.56 -4.51 8.58
CA THR A 29 12.74 -3.56 9.67
C THR A 29 14.10 -2.89 9.58
N LYS A 30 14.19 -1.63 9.99
CA LYS A 30 15.43 -0.87 10.09
C LYS A 30 15.63 -0.37 11.52
N ASN A 31 16.67 -0.90 12.18
CA ASN A 31 17.08 -0.52 13.54
C ASN A 31 18.60 -0.68 13.69
N GLY A 32 19.37 0.32 13.25
CA GLY A 32 20.83 0.21 13.09
C GLY A 32 21.21 -0.63 11.87
N GLN A 33 20.71 -1.87 11.82
CA GLN A 33 20.81 -2.80 10.69
C GLN A 33 19.43 -3.06 10.05
N TYR A 34 19.43 -3.73 8.89
CA TYR A 34 18.23 -4.24 8.23
C TYR A 34 17.95 -5.67 8.66
N GLU A 35 16.70 -5.95 9.02
CA GLU A 35 16.23 -7.31 9.31
C GLU A 35 15.03 -7.66 8.43
N PHE A 36 15.06 -8.81 7.76
CA PHE A 36 13.94 -9.35 6.97
C PHE A 36 13.52 -10.72 7.50
N GLN A 37 12.22 -10.95 7.61
CA GLN A 37 11.65 -12.26 7.92
C GLN A 37 10.28 -12.40 7.24
N TYR A 38 9.89 -13.65 6.97
CA TYR A 38 8.52 -13.94 6.58
C TYR A 38 7.57 -13.76 7.77
N CYS A 39 6.31 -13.39 7.51
CA CYS A 39 5.34 -13.12 8.57
C CYS A 39 3.88 -13.32 8.11
N GLU A 40 2.95 -13.07 9.04
CA GLU A 40 1.50 -12.97 8.88
C GLU A 40 0.85 -14.03 7.99
N GLU A 41 0.78 -13.79 6.69
CA GLU A 41 0.01 -14.59 5.74
C GLU A 41 0.88 -15.51 4.89
N ILE A 42 2.16 -15.71 5.24
CA ILE A 42 3.09 -16.53 4.45
C ILE A 42 2.55 -17.93 4.15
N GLU A 43 2.04 -18.67 5.13
CA GLU A 43 1.51 -20.02 4.93
C GLU A 43 0.34 -20.03 3.93
N LYS A 44 -0.62 -19.11 4.10
CA LYS A 44 -1.76 -18.96 3.18
C LYS A 44 -1.31 -18.56 1.78
N ALA A 45 -0.25 -17.74 1.68
CA ALA A 45 0.30 -17.33 0.41
C ALA A 45 0.94 -18.52 -0.33
N LEU A 46 1.65 -19.40 0.38
CA LEU A 46 2.26 -20.62 -0.18
C LEU A 46 1.19 -21.56 -0.75
N GLU A 47 0.08 -21.77 -0.02
CA GLU A 47 -1.05 -22.60 -0.47
C GLU A 47 -1.62 -22.15 -1.82
N VAL A 48 -1.58 -20.84 -2.10
CA VAL A 48 -2.11 -20.26 -3.35
C VAL A 48 -1.02 -19.92 -4.37
N GLY A 49 0.21 -20.42 -4.17
CA GLY A 49 1.27 -20.41 -5.17
C GLY A 49 2.34 -19.31 -4.99
N PHE A 50 2.46 -18.71 -3.81
CA PHE A 50 3.63 -17.90 -3.49
C PHE A 50 4.88 -18.79 -3.44
N THR A 51 6.02 -18.25 -3.88
CA THR A 51 7.32 -18.92 -3.75
C THR A 51 8.24 -18.04 -2.94
N PRO A 52 8.97 -18.58 -1.93
CA PRO A 52 9.96 -17.81 -1.19
C PRO A 52 10.97 -17.15 -2.12
N LEU A 53 11.51 -16.02 -1.69
CA LEU A 53 12.49 -15.27 -2.45
C LEU A 53 13.79 -16.06 -2.44
N VAL A 54 14.47 -16.14 -3.59
CA VAL A 54 15.71 -16.93 -3.73
C VAL A 54 16.78 -16.51 -2.70
N SER A 55 16.86 -15.23 -2.36
CA SER A 55 17.80 -14.76 -1.32
C SER A 55 17.39 -15.10 0.11
N PHE A 56 16.16 -15.59 0.31
CA PHE A 56 15.53 -15.84 1.61
C PHE A 56 14.74 -17.17 1.59
N GLU A 57 15.40 -18.28 1.28
CA GLU A 57 14.71 -19.59 1.12
C GLU A 57 14.10 -20.15 2.41
N LYS A 58 14.63 -19.76 3.58
CA LYS A 58 14.20 -20.29 4.89
C LYS A 58 13.14 -19.36 5.49
N LEU A 59 11.93 -19.88 5.65
CA LEU A 59 10.79 -19.12 6.18
C LEU A 59 10.96 -18.71 7.64
N ASN A 60 11.56 -19.58 8.46
CA ASN A 60 11.67 -19.40 9.92
C ASN A 60 12.98 -18.74 10.35
N VAL A 61 13.53 -17.84 9.53
CA VAL A 61 14.81 -17.18 9.78
C VAL A 61 14.64 -15.66 9.74
N VAL A 62 15.32 -14.98 10.66
CA VAL A 62 15.52 -13.53 10.60
C VAL A 62 16.83 -13.26 9.89
N TYR A 63 16.74 -12.81 8.66
CA TYR A 63 17.88 -12.38 7.85
C TYR A 63 18.32 -11.00 8.30
N LYS A 64 19.63 -10.78 8.39
CA LYS A 64 20.23 -9.53 8.89
C LYS A 64 21.28 -9.01 7.94
N SER A 65 21.39 -7.70 7.80
CA SER A 65 22.38 -7.04 6.95
C SER A 65 22.60 -5.59 7.38
N GLU A 66 23.85 -5.14 7.40
CA GLU A 66 24.21 -3.74 7.68
C GLU A 66 23.74 -2.77 6.57
N ILE A 67 23.55 -3.30 5.35
CA ILE A 67 23.05 -2.56 4.20
C ILE A 67 21.69 -3.09 3.77
N LEU A 68 20.91 -2.29 3.03
CA LEU A 68 19.65 -2.76 2.46
C LEU A 68 19.95 -3.98 1.56
N PHE A 69 19.20 -5.06 1.75
CA PHE A 69 19.43 -6.31 1.01
C PHE A 69 19.46 -6.05 -0.50
N PRO A 70 20.46 -6.57 -1.24
CA PRO A 70 20.60 -6.33 -2.67
C PRO A 70 19.34 -6.66 -3.50
N VAL A 71 18.61 -7.71 -3.13
CA VAL A 71 17.34 -8.11 -3.75
C VAL A 71 16.21 -7.09 -3.59
N PHE A 72 16.29 -6.23 -2.57
CA PHE A 72 15.36 -5.12 -2.37
C PHE A 72 15.90 -3.83 -2.97
N ALA A 73 17.20 -3.57 -2.84
CA ALA A 73 17.85 -2.40 -3.43
C ALA A 73 17.76 -2.40 -4.97
N SER A 74 17.84 -3.56 -5.62
CA SER A 74 17.74 -3.71 -7.07
C SER A 74 16.38 -3.33 -7.66
N ARG A 75 15.34 -3.21 -6.81
CA ARG A 75 14.00 -2.73 -7.21
C ARG A 75 13.95 -1.21 -7.34
N LEU A 76 14.95 -0.50 -6.84
CA LEU A 76 14.99 0.95 -6.81
C LEU A 76 15.70 1.49 -8.05
N PRO A 77 15.30 2.68 -8.53
CA PRO A 77 16.05 3.40 -9.55
C PRO A 77 17.50 3.65 -9.11
N ASP A 78 18.46 3.43 -10.02
CA ASP A 78 19.88 3.66 -9.73
C ASP A 78 20.14 5.12 -9.31
N ARG A 79 20.98 5.32 -8.29
CA ARG A 79 21.36 6.65 -7.77
C ARG A 79 22.00 7.56 -8.84
N LYS A 80 22.64 6.98 -9.85
CA LYS A 80 23.32 7.68 -10.96
C LYS A 80 22.40 7.93 -12.16
N ARG A 81 21.14 7.50 -12.10
CA ARG A 81 20.16 7.74 -13.17
C ARG A 81 20.00 9.25 -13.42
N LYS A 82 19.99 9.66 -14.68
CA LYS A 82 19.98 11.09 -15.09
C LYS A 82 18.82 11.89 -14.48
N ASP A 83 17.63 11.28 -14.40
CA ASP A 83 16.40 11.87 -13.89
C ASP A 83 16.10 11.50 -12.41
N ILE A 84 17.08 10.99 -11.66
CA ILE A 84 16.87 10.57 -10.27
C ILE A 84 16.28 11.68 -9.39
N LYS A 85 16.70 12.94 -9.58
CA LYS A 85 16.18 14.09 -8.82
C LYS A 85 14.67 14.28 -9.01
N ASN A 86 14.16 14.05 -10.22
CA ASN A 86 12.72 14.14 -10.50
C ASN A 86 11.94 13.02 -9.81
N ILE A 87 12.50 11.82 -9.78
CA ILE A 87 11.92 10.67 -9.08
C ILE A 87 11.87 10.92 -7.57
N LEU A 88 12.98 11.40 -6.98
CA LEU A 88 13.03 11.73 -5.55
C LEU A 88 11.99 12.81 -5.19
N LYS A 89 11.88 13.86 -6.01
CA LYS A 89 10.86 14.92 -5.84
C LYS A 89 9.44 14.38 -5.89
N LYS A 90 9.12 13.41 -6.76
CA LYS A 90 7.80 12.73 -6.82
C LYS A 90 7.43 12.11 -5.46
N TYR A 91 8.42 11.59 -4.73
CA TYR A 91 8.22 10.99 -3.41
C TYR A 91 8.56 11.95 -2.25
N GLY A 92 8.76 13.24 -2.52
CA GLY A 92 9.12 14.23 -1.50
C GLY A 92 10.42 13.86 -0.76
N LEU A 93 11.45 13.48 -1.51
CA LEU A 93 12.80 13.23 -1.02
C LEU A 93 13.77 14.25 -1.64
N GLU A 94 14.61 14.86 -0.80
CA GLU A 94 15.64 15.81 -1.25
C GLU A 94 16.93 15.09 -1.67
N GLU A 95 17.28 14.06 -0.92
CA GLU A 95 18.46 13.23 -1.14
C GLU A 95 18.08 11.76 -1.40
N TYR A 96 19.02 11.04 -2.00
CA TYR A 96 18.85 9.61 -2.25
C TYR A 96 19.03 8.82 -0.95
N ASP A 97 17.92 8.38 -0.37
CA ASP A 97 17.88 7.36 0.69
C ASP A 97 17.11 6.14 0.15
N SER A 98 17.81 5.01 0.02
CA SER A 98 17.23 3.79 -0.54
C SER A 98 16.07 3.25 0.28
N TYR A 99 16.13 3.33 1.61
CA TYR A 99 15.06 2.86 2.47
C TYR A 99 13.84 3.77 2.41
N GLN A 100 14.04 5.09 2.44
CA GLN A 100 12.92 6.03 2.29
C GLN A 100 12.28 5.93 0.90
N LEU A 101 13.09 5.73 -0.15
CA LEU A 101 12.56 5.54 -1.50
C LEU A 101 11.79 4.21 -1.61
N LEU A 102 12.29 3.12 -1.02
CA LEU A 102 11.59 1.84 -0.93
C LEU A 102 10.23 2.02 -0.23
N LYS A 103 10.24 2.68 0.93
CA LYS A 103 9.06 2.98 1.77
C LYS A 103 7.99 3.77 1.03
N LYS A 104 8.39 4.83 0.31
CA LYS A 104 7.45 5.75 -0.35
C LYS A 104 6.99 5.29 -1.74
N SER A 105 7.86 4.61 -2.49
CA SER A 105 7.52 4.13 -3.85
C SER A 105 6.86 2.76 -3.87
N GLY A 106 7.02 1.99 -2.79
CA GLY A 106 6.63 0.58 -2.74
C GLY A 106 7.46 -0.34 -3.64
N ALA A 107 8.40 0.20 -4.43
CA ALA A 107 9.36 -0.54 -5.25
C ALA A 107 8.76 -1.72 -6.05
N LYS A 108 7.59 -1.48 -6.65
CA LYS A 108 6.94 -2.42 -7.56
C LYS A 108 7.79 -2.60 -8.81
N LEU A 109 7.85 -3.83 -9.32
CA LEU A 109 8.46 -4.14 -10.60
C LEU A 109 7.41 -4.68 -11.58
N PRO A 110 7.53 -4.42 -12.90
CA PRO A 110 6.63 -5.02 -13.90
C PRO A 110 6.76 -6.54 -14.01
N ILE A 111 7.86 -7.12 -13.52
CA ILE A 111 8.21 -8.53 -13.67
C ILE A 111 7.76 -9.41 -12.50
N ASP A 112 7.25 -8.80 -11.42
CA ASP A 112 6.71 -9.54 -10.28
C ASP A 112 5.46 -8.87 -9.71
N ASN A 113 4.92 -9.46 -8.65
CA ASN A 113 3.72 -8.98 -7.97
C ASN A 113 4.03 -8.56 -6.52
N LEU A 114 5.22 -8.03 -6.27
CA LEU A 114 5.67 -7.64 -4.93
C LEU A 114 5.63 -6.13 -4.76
N GLN A 115 5.28 -5.71 -3.54
CA GLN A 115 5.25 -4.31 -3.16
C GLN A 115 5.63 -4.14 -1.68
N PHE A 116 6.38 -3.08 -1.38
CA PHE A 116 6.60 -2.61 -0.02
C PHE A 116 5.49 -1.65 0.42
N ILE A 117 4.96 -1.89 1.62
CA ILE A 117 3.90 -1.09 2.23
C ILE A 117 4.41 -0.53 3.56
N ASP A 118 4.18 0.76 3.80
CA ASP A 118 4.37 1.41 5.10
C ASP A 118 3.12 1.19 5.96
N PRO A 119 3.12 0.27 6.94
CA PRO A 119 1.92 -0.02 7.70
C PRO A 119 1.48 1.10 8.64
N ILE A 120 0.26 0.97 9.15
CA ILE A 120 -0.28 1.84 10.19
C ILE A 120 -0.14 1.09 11.52
N LEU A 121 0.92 1.40 12.26
CA LEU A 121 1.22 0.77 13.56
C LEU A 121 0.93 1.70 14.74
N ASN A 122 1.05 3.02 14.55
CA ASN A 122 0.64 4.00 15.54
C ASN A 122 -0.80 4.44 15.31
N TYR A 123 -1.68 4.01 16.21
CA TYR A 123 -3.10 4.32 16.19
C TYR A 123 -3.47 5.56 17.00
N LYS A 124 -2.54 6.20 17.73
CA LYS A 124 -2.87 7.31 18.65
C LYS A 124 -2.74 8.68 18.00
N ASN A 125 -1.72 8.86 17.17
CA ASN A 125 -1.38 10.19 16.65
C ASN A 125 -2.20 10.50 15.39
N SER A 126 -2.34 11.78 15.09
CA SER A 126 -2.82 12.22 13.78
C SER A 126 -1.81 11.91 12.69
N PHE A 127 -2.29 11.64 11.48
CA PHE A 127 -1.45 11.46 10.30
C PHE A 127 -2.24 11.65 9.01
N GLU A 128 -1.51 11.90 7.93
CA GLU A 128 -2.02 11.84 6.56
C GLU A 128 -1.48 10.59 5.86
N LYS A 129 -2.31 9.97 5.02
CA LYS A 129 -1.91 8.80 4.22
C LYS A 129 -2.47 8.87 2.81
N LEU A 130 -1.61 8.68 1.82
CA LEU A 130 -2.00 8.39 0.44
C LEU A 130 -2.12 6.87 0.24
N PHE A 131 -3.22 6.41 -0.34
CA PHE A 131 -3.39 5.05 -0.83
C PHE A 131 -4.07 5.03 -2.20
N TYR A 132 -3.89 3.94 -2.95
CA TYR A 132 -4.57 3.75 -4.23
C TYR A 132 -5.78 2.85 -4.06
N VAL A 133 -6.91 3.26 -4.64
CA VAL A 133 -8.17 2.51 -4.60
C VAL A 133 -8.00 1.20 -5.38
N THR A 134 -8.33 0.09 -4.72
CA THR A 134 -8.27 -1.24 -5.33
C THR A 134 -9.61 -1.61 -5.97
N GLY A 135 -9.58 -2.48 -6.98
CA GLY A 135 -10.81 -2.97 -7.62
C GLY A 135 -11.54 -1.96 -8.51
N ALA A 136 -11.02 -0.74 -8.71
CA ALA A 136 -11.68 0.34 -9.43
C ALA A 136 -12.22 -0.06 -10.83
N ARG A 137 -11.51 -0.95 -11.53
CA ARG A 137 -11.93 -1.49 -12.84
C ARG A 137 -13.33 -2.11 -12.87
N HIS A 138 -13.81 -2.63 -11.73
CA HIS A 138 -15.10 -3.30 -11.62
C HIS A 138 -16.27 -2.33 -11.39
N TYR A 139 -15.98 -1.12 -10.92
CA TYR A 139 -17.02 -0.16 -10.50
C TYR A 139 -17.08 1.08 -11.39
N LEU A 140 -15.96 1.46 -12.00
CA LEU A 140 -15.89 2.67 -12.80
C LEU A 140 -16.48 2.53 -14.22
N GLY A 141 -16.96 1.34 -14.61
CA GLY A 141 -17.46 1.08 -15.96
C GLY A 141 -16.38 0.99 -17.05
N CYS A 142 -15.10 1.01 -16.67
CA CYS A 142 -13.98 0.98 -17.62
C CYS A 142 -13.49 -0.43 -17.95
N ASN A 143 -13.79 -1.43 -17.11
CA ASN A 143 -13.26 -2.81 -17.20
C ASN A 143 -11.72 -2.90 -17.32
N GLY A 144 -11.01 -1.81 -17.00
CA GLY A 144 -9.57 -1.67 -17.07
C GLY A 144 -8.98 -1.35 -18.45
N ASN A 145 -9.79 -1.20 -19.49
CA ASN A 145 -9.33 -0.89 -20.85
C ASN A 145 -10.06 0.30 -21.50
N LYS A 146 -11.18 0.75 -20.92
CA LYS A 146 -11.97 1.90 -21.39
C LYS A 146 -11.91 3.06 -20.40
N CYS A 147 -10.72 3.39 -19.90
CA CYS A 147 -10.55 4.40 -18.85
C CYS A 147 -11.14 5.78 -19.21
N LYS A 148 -11.21 6.14 -20.50
CA LYS A 148 -11.81 7.40 -20.94
C LYS A 148 -13.31 7.48 -20.63
N GLU A 149 -14.02 6.38 -20.79
CA GLU A 149 -15.47 6.22 -20.54
C GLU A 149 -15.79 5.98 -19.06
N ALA A 150 -14.75 5.83 -18.22
CA ALA A 150 -14.92 5.65 -16.79
C ALA A 150 -15.66 6.83 -16.15
N ILE A 151 -16.37 6.56 -15.06
CA ILE A 151 -16.91 7.58 -14.14
C ILE A 151 -15.88 8.69 -13.97
N GLN A 152 -16.35 9.94 -14.08
CA GLN A 152 -15.50 11.08 -13.86
C GLN A 152 -15.18 11.19 -12.37
N VAL A 153 -13.89 11.08 -12.07
CA VAL A 153 -13.31 11.29 -10.74
C VAL A 153 -12.27 12.38 -10.92
N THR A 154 -12.38 13.44 -10.15
CA THR A 154 -11.55 14.64 -10.26
C THR A 154 -10.71 14.78 -8.99
N ARG A 155 -9.50 15.35 -9.14
CA ARG A 155 -8.69 15.70 -7.99
C ARG A 155 -9.44 16.72 -7.13
N GLY A 156 -9.47 16.47 -5.83
CA GLY A 156 -10.18 17.29 -4.84
C GLY A 156 -11.60 16.81 -4.53
N ASP A 157 -12.15 15.86 -5.30
CA ASP A 157 -13.45 15.28 -4.99
C ASP A 157 -13.42 14.62 -3.60
N GLU A 158 -14.42 14.92 -2.78
CA GLU A 158 -14.62 14.26 -1.50
C GLU A 158 -15.06 12.81 -1.73
N VAL A 159 -14.53 11.90 -0.90
CA VAL A 159 -14.89 10.49 -0.92
C VAL A 159 -15.13 9.99 0.50
N PHE A 160 -16.02 9.03 0.65
CA PHE A 160 -16.41 8.48 1.94
C PHE A 160 -15.97 7.03 2.04
N LEU A 161 -15.64 6.62 3.26
CA LEU A 161 -15.24 5.25 3.58
C LEU A 161 -16.39 4.53 4.29
N GLU A 162 -16.86 3.43 3.71
CA GLU A 162 -17.96 2.64 4.25
C GLU A 162 -17.51 1.22 4.55
N HIS A 163 -17.59 0.82 5.82
CA HIS A 163 -17.29 -0.55 6.24
C HIS A 163 -18.41 -1.51 5.76
N GLU A 164 -18.03 -2.50 4.97
CA GLU A 164 -18.91 -3.54 4.41
C GLU A 164 -18.76 -4.83 5.23
N VAL A 165 -19.44 -4.89 6.39
CA VAL A 165 -19.32 -5.98 7.37
C VAL A 165 -19.68 -7.35 6.77
N ASP A 166 -20.67 -7.39 5.86
CA ASP A 166 -21.19 -8.62 5.25
C ASP A 166 -20.37 -9.10 4.03
N ASN A 167 -19.17 -8.56 3.80
CA ASN A 167 -18.34 -8.95 2.67
C ASN A 167 -17.80 -10.38 2.83
N SER A 168 -18.13 -11.26 1.89
CA SER A 168 -17.78 -12.69 1.94
C SER A 168 -16.29 -13.00 1.81
N TYR A 169 -15.45 -12.02 1.47
CA TYR A 169 -14.02 -12.21 1.20
C TYR A 169 -13.11 -11.54 2.24
N ASP A 170 -13.60 -10.49 2.90
CA ASP A 170 -12.85 -9.68 3.87
C ASP A 170 -13.79 -8.97 4.83
N GLU A 171 -13.84 -9.41 6.09
CA GLU A 171 -14.66 -8.81 7.15
C GLU A 171 -14.31 -7.33 7.41
N ASN A 172 -13.11 -6.89 7.02
CA ASN A 172 -12.66 -5.50 7.15
C ASN A 172 -12.86 -4.70 5.85
N ALA A 173 -13.56 -5.23 4.83
CA ALA A 173 -13.71 -4.56 3.55
C ALA A 173 -14.28 -3.14 3.72
N ILE A 174 -13.59 -2.13 3.16
CA ILE A 174 -14.07 -0.74 3.17
C ILE A 174 -14.24 -0.28 1.75
N ARG A 175 -15.47 0.09 1.38
CA ARG A 175 -15.79 0.71 0.11
C ARG A 175 -15.36 2.17 0.14
N VAL A 176 -14.81 2.63 -0.97
CA VAL A 176 -14.60 4.04 -1.25
C VAL A 176 -15.74 4.50 -2.14
N VAL A 177 -16.58 5.41 -1.66
CA VAL A 177 -17.76 5.92 -2.38
C VAL A 177 -17.64 7.43 -2.60
N ASN A 178 -18.26 7.94 -3.66
CA ASN A 178 -18.40 9.38 -3.88
C ASN A 178 -19.66 9.94 -3.16
N GLU A 179 -19.90 11.25 -3.28
CA GLU A 179 -21.10 11.93 -2.75
C GLU A 179 -22.43 11.29 -3.20
N GLN A 180 -22.46 10.65 -4.37
CA GLN A 180 -23.65 9.99 -4.93
C GLN A 180 -23.77 8.53 -4.49
N GLN A 181 -23.01 8.10 -3.47
CA GLN A 181 -23.03 6.73 -2.96
C GLN A 181 -22.59 5.68 -3.99
N LYS A 182 -21.84 6.12 -5.00
CA LYS A 182 -21.32 5.24 -6.04
C LYS A 182 -19.94 4.73 -5.65
N THR A 183 -19.80 3.40 -5.61
CA THR A 183 -18.52 2.76 -5.33
C THR A 183 -17.48 3.09 -6.40
N LEU A 184 -16.31 3.55 -5.97
CA LEU A 184 -15.13 3.78 -6.80
C LEU A 184 -14.14 2.61 -6.70
N GLY A 185 -14.27 1.80 -5.65
CA GLY A 185 -13.49 0.60 -5.36
C GLY A 185 -13.34 0.41 -3.85
N TYR A 186 -12.22 -0.16 -3.42
CA TYR A 186 -11.98 -0.52 -2.02
C TYR A 186 -10.64 -0.01 -1.50
N VAL A 187 -10.60 0.27 -0.19
CA VAL A 187 -9.35 0.45 0.55
C VAL A 187 -8.49 -0.82 0.40
N PRO A 188 -7.17 -0.71 0.16
CA PRO A 188 -6.31 -1.87 0.15
C PRO A 188 -6.41 -2.69 1.44
N ARG A 189 -6.52 -4.02 1.30
CA ARG A 189 -6.70 -4.98 2.42
C ARG A 189 -5.71 -4.77 3.58
N TYR A 190 -4.45 -4.48 3.29
CA TYR A 190 -3.41 -4.25 4.29
C TYR A 190 -3.58 -2.96 5.13
N TYR A 191 -4.51 -2.07 4.77
CA TYR A 191 -4.91 -0.91 5.59
C TYR A 191 -6.33 -1.03 6.16
N ALA A 192 -7.11 -1.98 5.65
CA ALA A 192 -8.54 -2.08 5.90
C ALA A 192 -8.87 -2.19 7.39
N GLN A 193 -8.24 -3.13 8.10
CA GLN A 193 -8.41 -3.28 9.55
C GLN A 193 -8.09 -2.00 10.33
N ALA A 194 -7.03 -1.29 9.95
CA ALA A 194 -6.64 -0.06 10.64
C ALA A 194 -7.68 1.05 10.42
N PHE A 195 -8.18 1.16 9.19
CA PHE A 195 -9.19 2.17 8.83
C PHE A 195 -10.57 1.86 9.42
N VAL A 196 -10.97 0.59 9.54
CA VAL A 196 -12.21 0.21 10.26
C VAL A 196 -12.19 0.83 11.65
N LYS A 197 -11.08 0.64 12.37
CA LYS A 197 -10.92 1.21 13.71
C LYS A 197 -11.03 2.73 13.74
N PHE A 198 -10.42 3.44 12.78
CA PHE A 198 -10.53 4.91 12.75
C PHE A 198 -11.93 5.40 12.37
N ILE A 199 -12.68 4.64 11.58
CA ILE A 199 -14.08 4.92 11.25
C ILE A 199 -14.95 4.74 12.50
N GLU A 200 -14.80 3.62 13.22
CA GLU A 200 -15.52 3.33 14.46
C GLU A 200 -15.25 4.36 15.58
N GLU A 201 -14.03 4.90 15.61
CA GLU A 201 -13.61 5.92 16.57
C GLU A 201 -13.98 7.36 16.14
N ASP A 202 -14.63 7.55 14.98
CA ASP A 202 -14.96 8.86 14.40
C ASP A 202 -13.74 9.79 14.23
N ARG A 203 -12.67 9.24 13.64
CA ARG A 203 -11.36 9.91 13.53
C ARG A 203 -10.94 10.24 12.10
N VAL A 204 -11.73 9.88 11.11
CA VAL A 204 -11.50 10.30 9.72
C VAL A 204 -11.90 11.76 9.58
N GLU A 205 -10.92 12.66 9.49
CA GLU A 205 -11.14 14.11 9.41
C GLU A 205 -11.52 14.54 7.99
N GLU A 206 -10.75 14.07 7.01
CA GLU A 206 -10.87 14.41 5.60
C GLU A 206 -10.49 13.20 4.77
N CYS A 207 -11.19 13.00 3.65
CA CYS A 207 -10.86 11.96 2.68
C CYS A 207 -11.21 12.45 1.28
N HIS A 208 -10.21 12.63 0.42
CA HIS A 208 -10.41 13.22 -0.90
C HIS A 208 -9.48 12.62 -1.96
N VAL A 209 -9.87 12.75 -3.23
CA VAL A 209 -9.08 12.27 -4.36
C VAL A 209 -7.84 13.14 -4.53
N ALA A 210 -6.65 12.56 -4.38
CA ALA A 210 -5.38 13.23 -4.62
C ALA A 210 -4.95 13.18 -6.09
N ASN A 211 -5.26 12.08 -6.78
CA ASN A 211 -5.03 11.95 -8.22
C ASN A 211 -6.03 11.00 -8.88
N ALA A 212 -6.39 11.30 -10.12
CA ALA A 212 -7.18 10.43 -10.98
C ALA A 212 -6.51 10.35 -12.36
N ALA A 213 -6.05 9.17 -12.74
CA ALA A 213 -5.35 8.90 -14.00
C ALA A 213 -6.16 7.92 -14.87
N LYS A 214 -6.35 8.27 -16.15
CA LYS A 214 -7.10 7.47 -17.13
C LYS A 214 -6.17 6.78 -18.13
N GLU A 215 -5.11 6.14 -17.64
CA GLU A 215 -3.99 5.60 -18.44
C GLU A 215 -3.94 4.05 -18.50
N ASN A 216 -5.06 3.36 -18.28
CA ASN A 216 -5.14 1.89 -18.22
C ASN A 216 -4.23 1.23 -17.15
N CYS A 217 -3.71 2.00 -16.20
CA CYS A 217 -3.01 1.50 -15.01
C CYS A 217 -3.96 1.48 -13.81
N CYS A 218 -4.83 0.46 -13.72
CA CYS A 218 -5.88 0.43 -12.69
C CYS A 218 -5.36 0.36 -11.25
N ASP A 219 -4.15 -0.13 -11.03
CA ASP A 219 -3.59 -0.27 -9.69
C ASP A 219 -3.14 1.08 -9.09
N GLU A 220 -3.06 2.13 -9.92
CA GLU A 220 -2.65 3.49 -9.51
C GLU A 220 -3.57 4.58 -10.09
N CYS A 221 -4.75 4.18 -10.59
CA CYS A 221 -5.65 5.08 -11.32
C CYS A 221 -6.37 6.09 -10.43
N ILE A 222 -6.70 5.75 -9.18
CA ILE A 222 -7.31 6.67 -8.21
C ILE A 222 -6.48 6.60 -6.94
N GLY A 223 -5.81 7.70 -6.62
CA GLY A 223 -5.15 7.91 -5.33
C GLY A 223 -6.03 8.76 -4.43
N VAL A 224 -6.20 8.33 -3.19
CA VAL A 224 -6.99 8.99 -2.15
C VAL A 224 -6.05 9.37 -1.00
N VAL A 225 -6.15 10.62 -0.58
CA VAL A 225 -5.53 11.10 0.65
C VAL A 225 -6.58 11.07 1.75
N ILE A 226 -6.22 10.44 2.86
CA ILE A 226 -7.01 10.42 4.09
C ILE A 226 -6.22 11.06 5.21
N LYS A 227 -6.92 11.89 6.01
CA LYS A 227 -6.40 12.56 7.19
C LYS A 227 -7.09 11.97 8.42
N ILE A 228 -6.30 11.46 9.34
CA ILE A 228 -6.76 10.85 10.59
C ILE A 228 -6.40 11.77 11.75
N THR A 229 -7.38 12.05 12.61
CA THR A 229 -7.18 12.83 13.84
C THR A 229 -6.53 12.00 14.95
N GLU A 230 -5.95 12.67 15.94
CA GLU A 230 -5.44 11.98 17.13
C GLU A 230 -6.57 11.37 17.97
N LEU A 231 -6.25 10.31 18.71
CA LEU A 231 -7.20 9.64 19.60
C LEU A 231 -7.55 10.59 20.75
N LYS A 232 -8.83 10.97 20.86
CA LYS A 232 -9.34 11.76 21.98
C LYS A 232 -9.20 10.92 23.27
N LYS A 233 -8.64 11.54 24.33
CA LYS A 233 -8.45 10.91 25.65
C LYS A 233 -9.78 10.68 26.37
#